data_AF-A0A9D7WKX2-F1
#
_entry.id   AF-A0A9D7WKX2-F1
#
_cell.length_a   1.000
_cell.length_b   1.000
_cell.length_c   1.000
_cell.angle_alpha   90.00
_cell.angle_beta   90.00
_cell.angle_gamma   90.00
#
_symmetry.space_group_name_H-M   'P 1'
#
loop_
_entity.id
_entity.type
_entity.pdbx_description
1 polymer ?
#
loop_
_entity_poly.entity_id
_entity_poly.type
_entity_poly.pdbx_seq_one_letter_code
_entity_poly.pdbx_strand_id
1 'polypeptide(L)'
;MNRWIYLLLFTIIFSNVYSQEKWRGNTTPTYSELITHLKEISISHSEVELYNMGPSDYGLPIYVCIVNGAKDSTNTFKKAREETTILFNN
;
A
#
# COMPACT_ATOMS: atom_id res chain seq x y z
N MET A 1 11.90 -11.84 41.43
CA MET A 1 12.37 -11.34 40.11
C MET A 1 11.34 -11.57 39.00
N ASN A 2 10.65 -12.72 38.98
CA ASN A 2 9.75 -13.13 37.90
C ASN A 2 8.46 -12.27 37.76
N ARG A 3 7.96 -11.68 38.84
CA ARG A 3 6.70 -10.89 38.81
C ARG A 3 6.81 -9.60 37.99
N TRP A 4 7.99 -8.98 37.97
CA TRP A 4 8.26 -7.79 37.16
C TRP A 4 8.36 -8.10 35.67
N ILE A 5 8.86 -9.29 35.33
CA ILE A 5 8.97 -9.76 33.94
C ILE A 5 7.57 -9.92 33.32
N TYR A 6 6.60 -10.46 34.05
CA TYR A 6 5.22 -10.59 33.55
C TYR A 6 4.53 -9.24 33.34
N LEU A 7 4.80 -8.25 34.21
CA LEU A 7 4.28 -6.89 34.05
C LEU A 7 4.90 -6.21 32.82
N LEU A 8 6.21 -6.39 32.60
CA LEU A 8 6.93 -5.83 31.47
C LEU A 8 6.46 -6.46 30.14
N LEU A 9 6.24 -7.78 30.14
CA LEU A 9 5.68 -8.49 29.00
C LEU A 9 4.26 -8.03 28.67
N PHE A 10 3.43 -7.82 29.69
CA PHE A 10 2.08 -7.27 29.52
C PHE A 10 2.13 -5.88 28.88
N THR A 11 3.00 -4.98 29.35
CA THR A 11 3.11 -3.63 28.76
C THR A 11 3.56 -3.60 27.30
N ILE A 12 4.39 -4.56 26.87
CA ILE A 12 4.85 -4.67 25.47
C ILE A 12 3.74 -5.16 24.54
N ILE A 13 2.86 -6.03 25.01
CA ILE A 13 1.77 -6.57 24.19
C ILE A 13 0.70 -5.50 23.90
N PHE A 14 0.40 -4.61 24.86
CA PHE A 14 -0.63 -3.59 24.72
C PHE A 14 -0.17 -2.28 24.05
N SER A 15 1.13 -2.04 23.87
CA SER A 15 1.63 -0.83 23.20
C SER A 15 1.37 -0.80 21.69
N ASN A 16 0.99 -1.94 21.08
CA ASN A 16 0.78 -2.05 19.63
C ASN A 16 -0.66 -1.76 19.18
N VAL A 17 -1.56 -1.31 20.05
CA VAL A 17 -2.99 -1.11 19.73
C VAL A 17 -3.27 0.19 18.94
N TYR A 18 -2.27 1.06 18.74
CA TYR A 18 -2.43 2.36 18.08
C TYR A 18 -2.19 2.36 16.55
N SER A 19 -2.25 1.21 15.87
CA SER A 19 -2.32 1.20 14.41
C SER A 19 -3.77 1.37 13.93
N GLN A 20 -4.33 2.56 14.16
CA GLN A 20 -5.56 2.98 13.49
C GLN A 20 -5.14 3.52 12.12
N GLU A 21 -5.27 2.73 11.06
CA GLU A 21 -4.94 3.20 9.72
C GLU A 21 -5.76 4.44 9.34
N LYS A 22 -5.12 5.35 8.59
CA LYS A 22 -5.68 6.62 8.10
C LYS A 22 -7.02 6.44 7.37
N TRP A 23 -7.31 5.25 6.85
CA TRP A 23 -8.49 4.94 6.04
C TRP A 23 -9.46 3.95 6.71
N ARG A 24 -9.37 3.73 8.03
CA ARG A 24 -10.40 2.99 8.78
C ARG A 24 -11.65 3.86 8.97
N GLY A 25 -12.71 3.60 8.20
CA GLY A 25 -14.01 4.24 8.36
C GLY A 25 -14.80 4.36 7.04
N ASN A 26 -15.84 5.18 7.03
CA ASN A 26 -16.69 5.43 5.86
C ASN A 26 -16.23 6.65 5.04
N THR A 27 -14.97 7.07 5.20
CA THR A 27 -14.39 8.21 4.49
C THR A 27 -13.48 7.70 3.38
N THR A 28 -13.73 8.15 2.15
CA THR A 28 -12.88 7.85 0.98
C THR A 28 -11.90 9.00 0.78
N PRO A 29 -10.62 8.73 0.48
CA PRO A 29 -9.67 9.79 0.16
C PRO A 29 -10.11 10.56 -1.10
N THR A 30 -9.79 11.84 -1.16
CA THR A 30 -9.83 12.58 -2.42
C THR A 30 -8.80 12.01 -3.40
N TYR A 31 -8.97 12.27 -4.70
CA TYR A 31 -8.01 11.83 -5.71
C TYR A 31 -6.57 12.28 -5.38
N SER A 32 -6.36 13.54 -4.97
CA SER A 32 -5.04 14.05 -4.64
C SER A 32 -4.42 13.33 -3.43
N GLU A 33 -5.22 13.03 -2.41
CA GLU A 33 -4.76 12.29 -1.23
C GLU A 33 -4.39 10.85 -1.58
N LEU A 34 -5.21 10.19 -2.40
CA LEU A 34 -4.95 8.83 -2.88
C LEU A 34 -3.65 8.78 -3.68
N ILE A 35 -3.46 9.66 -4.66
CA ILE A 35 -2.24 9.69 -5.48
C ILE A 35 -1.00 10.00 -4.64
N THR A 36 -1.11 10.91 -3.69
CA THR A 36 0.01 11.23 -2.79
C THR A 36 0.40 10.00 -1.98
N HIS A 37 -0.59 9.32 -1.40
CA HIS A 37 -0.35 8.11 -0.62
C HIS A 37 0.25 6.96 -1.45
N LEU A 38 -0.26 6.73 -2.67
CA LEU A 38 0.28 5.70 -3.57
C LEU A 38 1.74 5.99 -3.97
N LYS A 39 2.09 7.27 -4.19
CA LYS A 39 3.47 7.68 -4.45
C LYS A 39 4.37 7.38 -3.26
N GLU A 40 3.95 7.76 -2.05
CA GLU A 40 4.69 7.49 -0.81
C GLU A 40 4.91 5.99 -0.60
N ILE A 41 3.88 5.16 -0.84
CA ILE A 41 3.99 3.70 -0.76
C ILE A 41 4.98 3.17 -1.80
N SER A 42 4.89 3.59 -3.06
CA SER A 42 5.80 3.12 -4.13
C SER A 42 7.27 3.49 -3.90
N ILE A 43 7.52 4.57 -3.14
CA ILE A 43 8.89 4.97 -2.76
C ILE A 43 9.40 4.15 -1.57
N SER A 44 8.51 3.83 -0.62
CA SER A 44 8.88 3.13 0.60
C SER A 44 8.95 1.60 0.45
N HIS A 45 8.27 1.05 -0.56
CA HIS A 45 8.15 -0.39 -0.78
C HIS A 45 8.58 -0.76 -2.19
N SER A 46 9.69 -1.48 -2.30
CA SER A 46 10.29 -1.86 -3.59
C SER A 46 9.42 -2.80 -4.43
N GLU A 47 8.49 -3.49 -3.79
CA GLU A 47 7.51 -4.39 -4.40
C GLU A 47 6.30 -3.65 -4.98
N VAL A 48 6.15 -2.35 -4.72
CA VAL A 48 5.05 -1.53 -5.22
C VAL A 48 5.52 -0.66 -6.37
N GLU A 49 4.93 -0.87 -7.54
CA GLU A 49 5.20 -0.12 -8.76
C GLU A 49 3.99 0.77 -9.09
N LEU A 50 4.22 2.06 -9.36
CA LEU A 50 3.16 3.02 -9.69
C LEU A 50 3.41 3.62 -11.08
N TYR A 51 2.53 3.32 -12.02
CA TYR A 51 2.62 3.76 -13.41
C TYR A 51 1.61 4.86 -13.73
N ASN A 52 2.07 5.96 -14.33
CA ASN A 52 1.19 6.99 -14.89
C ASN A 52 0.79 6.56 -16.31
N MET A 53 -0.50 6.29 -16.51
CA MET A 53 -1.08 5.82 -17.77
C MET A 53 -1.54 6.96 -18.69
N GLY A 54 -1.37 8.22 -18.27
CA GLY A 54 -1.78 9.40 -19.03
C GLY A 54 -3.02 10.09 -18.46
N PRO A 55 -3.51 11.16 -19.11
CA PRO A 55 -4.67 11.91 -18.64
C PRO A 55 -5.98 11.14 -18.82
N SER A 56 -6.89 11.27 -17.86
CA SER A 56 -8.31 10.94 -18.03
C SER A 56 -9.04 12.01 -18.83
N ASP A 57 -10.27 11.71 -19.25
CA ASP A 57 -11.16 12.68 -19.91
C ASP A 57 -11.51 13.89 -19.00
N TYR A 58 -11.36 13.73 -17.69
CA TYR A 58 -11.52 14.80 -16.70
C TYR A 58 -10.23 15.65 -16.52
N GLY A 59 -9.12 15.25 -17.15
CA GLY A 59 -7.84 15.97 -17.11
C GLY A 59 -6.90 15.58 -15.97
N LEU A 60 -7.30 14.67 -15.08
CA LEU A 60 -6.44 14.12 -14.03
C LEU A 60 -5.74 12.83 -14.51
N PRO A 61 -4.49 12.56 -14.11
CA PRO A 61 -3.77 11.37 -14.56
C PRO A 61 -4.39 10.05 -14.05
N ILE A 62 -4.40 9.01 -14.88
CA ILE A 62 -4.78 7.66 -14.48
C ILE A 62 -3.52 6.96 -13.98
N TYR A 63 -3.60 6.36 -12.80
CA TYR A 63 -2.47 5.62 -12.24
C TYR A 63 -2.83 4.15 -12.07
N VAL A 64 -1.90 3.28 -12.43
CA VAL A 64 -1.97 1.84 -12.15
C VAL A 64 -0.94 1.52 -11.08
N CYS A 65 -1.42 0.99 -9.96
CA CYS A 65 -0.58 0.49 -8.86
C CYS A 65 -0.50 -1.03 -8.95
N ILE A 66 0.73 -1.55 -8.94
CA ILE A 66 1.02 -2.99 -9.05
C ILE A 66 1.84 -3.40 -7.84
N VAL A 67 1.36 -4.40 -7.09
CA VAL A 67 2.11 -5.04 -6.02
C VAL A 67 2.72 -6.34 -6.56
N ASN A 68 4.00 -6.55 -6.32
CA ASN A 68 4.80 -7.66 -6.84
C ASN A 68 4.92 -7.63 -8.38
N GLY A 69 5.10 -6.44 -8.95
CA GLY A 69 5.35 -6.22 -10.37
C GLY A 69 6.69 -6.80 -10.86
N ALA A 70 6.98 -6.57 -12.15
CA ALA A 70 8.23 -6.99 -12.77
C ALA A 70 8.85 -5.90 -13.66
N LYS A 71 8.62 -4.62 -13.31
CA LYS A 71 9.13 -3.39 -13.96
C LYS A 71 8.68 -3.12 -15.39
N ASP A 72 8.40 -4.18 -16.16
CA ASP A 72 7.84 -4.14 -17.49
C ASP A 72 6.47 -4.84 -17.50
N SER A 73 5.54 -4.33 -18.31
CA SER A 73 4.18 -4.83 -18.42
C SER A 73 4.13 -6.30 -18.85
N THR A 74 4.92 -6.71 -19.85
CA THR A 74 4.93 -8.09 -20.36
C THR A 74 5.42 -9.05 -19.30
N ASN A 75 6.48 -8.68 -18.60
CA ASN A 75 7.03 -9.49 -17.51
C ASN A 75 6.08 -9.54 -16.32
N THR A 76 5.39 -8.44 -16.02
CA THR A 76 4.40 -8.37 -14.93
C THR A 76 3.24 -9.32 -15.21
N PHE A 77 2.70 -9.32 -16.44
CA PHE A 77 1.63 -10.25 -16.82
C PHE A 77 2.08 -11.71 -16.86
N LYS A 78 3.34 -11.99 -17.19
CA LYS A 78 3.89 -13.35 -17.10
C LYS A 78 3.99 -13.79 -15.64
N LYS A 79 4.59 -12.96 -14.78
CA LYS A 79 4.75 -13.22 -13.35
C LYS A 79 3.40 -13.40 -12.65
N ALA A 80 2.41 -12.57 -12.96
CA ALA A 80 1.06 -12.65 -12.39
C ALA A 80 0.30 -13.96 -12.71
N ARG A 81 0.76 -14.76 -13.68
CA ARG A 81 0.18 -16.09 -13.96
C ARG A 81 0.74 -17.18 -13.05
N GLU A 82 1.95 -16.99 -12.54
CA GLU A 82 2.69 -17.98 -11.76
C GLU A 82 2.75 -17.60 -10.27
N GLU A 83 2.64 -16.30 -9.97
CA GLU A 83 2.72 -15.72 -8.64
C GLU A 83 1.54 -14.79 -8.35
N THR A 84 1.36 -14.45 -7.07
CA THR A 84 0.37 -13.45 -6.65
C THR A 84 0.87 -12.05 -6.99
N THR A 85 0.14 -11.38 -7.88
CA THR A 85 0.30 -9.96 -8.21
C THR A 85 -1.04 -9.27 -8.00
N ILE A 86 -1.05 -8.08 -7.39
CA ILE A 86 -2.27 -7.30 -7.18
C ILE A 86 -2.23 -6.07 -8.08
N LEU A 87 -3.32 -5.80 -8.79
CA LEU A 87 -3.44 -4.69 -9.73
C LEU A 87 -4.63 -3.81 -9.34
N PHE A 88 -4.36 -2.53 -9.11
CA PHE A 88 -5.35 -1.52 -8.78
C PHE A 88 -5.34 -0.42 -9.85
N ASN A 89 -6.52 -0.11 -10.39
CA ASN A 89 -6.72 0.98 -11.33
C ASN A 89 -7.55 2.07 -10.63
N ASN A 90 -7.10 3.33 -10.72
CA ASN A 90 -7.77 4.52 -10.18
C ASN A 90 -8.18 5.45 -11.31
#